data_AF-A0A4Y2Q419-F1
#
_entry.id   AF-A0A4Y2Q419-F1
#
_cell.length_a   1.000
_cell.length_b   1.000
_cell.length_c   1.000
_cell.angle_alpha   90.00
_cell.angle_beta   90.00
_cell.angle_gamma   90.00
#
_symmetry.space_group_name_H-M   'P 1'
#
loop_
_entity.id
_entity.type
_entity.pdbx_description
1 polymer ?
#
loop_
_entity_poly.entity_id
_entity_poly.type
_entity_poly.pdbx_seq_one_letter_code
_entity_poly.pdbx_strand_id
1 'polypeptide(L)'
;MKSGNGKEGLAVRDPGPLSHSRWLTAPNRTLRLYLSEKSPTPELQEIVVFILRPYMPIWFSIKTSKYFTEGPKFVNQSIQSSRYLPEDLRNLVNPELKRNGFFAHPEYLMLAMTQDKAKLIRELELRRILKARQLDQKRTTIRTFMPPKTHFQGSRLLGN
;
A
#
# COMPACT_ATOMS: atom_id res chain seq x y z
N MET A 1 10.98 12.72 18.76
CA MET A 1 9.91 12.15 19.59
C MET A 1 10.54 11.62 20.87
N LYS A 2 10.29 12.27 22.01
CA LYS A 2 10.64 11.76 23.35
C LYS A 2 9.39 11.37 24.17
N SER A 3 8.21 11.83 23.75
CA SER A 3 6.92 11.70 24.47
C SER A 3 5.84 10.90 23.72
N GLY A 4 6.16 10.25 22.59
CA GLY A 4 5.17 9.51 21.78
C GLY A 4 4.24 10.37 20.91
N ASN A 5 4.23 11.69 21.09
CA ASN A 5 3.50 12.60 20.20
C ASN A 5 4.36 12.92 18.96
N GLY A 6 3.80 12.67 17.77
CA GLY A 6 4.38 13.06 16.48
C GLY A 6 4.31 14.57 16.26
N LYS A 7 5.19 15.13 15.42
CA LYS A 7 5.07 16.53 15.00
C LYS A 7 3.78 16.69 14.19
N GLU A 8 2.90 17.61 14.58
CA GLU A 8 1.60 17.86 13.92
C GLU A 8 1.77 18.09 12.40
N GLY A 9 2.82 18.81 11.99
CA GLY A 9 3.09 19.09 10.58
C GLY A 9 3.45 17.87 9.73
N LEU A 10 3.84 16.72 10.30
CA LEU A 10 4.10 15.49 9.51
C LEU A 10 2.80 14.81 9.08
N ALA A 11 1.76 14.89 9.90
CA ALA A 11 0.46 14.28 9.61
C ALA A 11 -0.29 15.01 8.50
N VAL A 12 0.04 16.28 8.23
CA VAL A 12 -0.67 17.15 7.28
C VAL A 12 0.14 17.37 5.99
N ARG A 13 1.26 16.66 5.80
CA ARG A 13 2.05 16.79 4.57
C ARG A 13 1.31 16.23 3.37
N ASP A 14 0.88 17.14 2.50
CA ASP A 14 0.36 16.84 1.17
C ASP A 14 1.54 16.45 0.25
N PRO A 15 1.53 15.27 -0.39
CA PRO A 15 2.53 14.89 -1.38
C PRO A 15 2.46 15.71 -2.69
N GLY A 16 1.45 16.59 -2.83
CA GLY A 16 1.23 17.39 -4.02
C GLY A 16 0.37 16.66 -5.08
N PRO A 17 0.06 17.32 -6.21
CA PRO A 17 -0.84 16.78 -7.21
C PRO A 17 -0.25 15.55 -7.93
N LEU A 18 -0.93 14.41 -7.84
CA LEU A 18 -0.58 13.18 -8.56
C LEU A 18 -0.96 13.29 -10.05
N SER A 19 -0.11 12.83 -10.98
CA SER A 19 -0.44 12.79 -12.41
C SER A 19 -1.58 11.79 -12.70
N HIS A 20 -2.70 12.29 -13.24
CA HIS A 20 -3.98 11.57 -13.31
C HIS A 20 -4.15 10.67 -14.55
N SER A 21 -3.57 11.06 -15.69
CA SER A 21 -3.96 10.54 -17.01
C SER A 21 -3.56 9.07 -17.24
N ARG A 22 -2.46 8.62 -16.64
CA ARG A 22 -1.88 7.31 -16.95
C ARG A 22 -2.58 6.13 -16.25
N TRP A 23 -3.21 6.35 -15.10
CA TRP A 23 -3.79 5.27 -14.29
C TRP A 23 -5.14 4.78 -14.82
N LEU A 24 -5.96 5.65 -15.42
CA LEU A 24 -7.29 5.27 -15.88
C LEU A 24 -7.37 4.94 -17.37
N THR A 25 -6.35 5.26 -18.17
CA THR A 25 -6.41 5.08 -19.63
C THR A 25 -6.64 3.63 -20.03
N ALA A 26 -5.87 2.68 -19.51
CA ALA A 26 -6.03 1.27 -19.83
C ALA A 26 -7.36 0.69 -19.28
N PRO A 27 -7.69 0.86 -17.98
CA PRO A 27 -8.97 0.40 -17.45
C PRO A 27 -10.19 0.93 -18.23
N ASN A 28 -10.22 2.22 -18.54
CA ASN A 28 -11.36 2.82 -19.26
C ASN A 28 -11.48 2.29 -20.69
N ARG A 29 -10.35 2.06 -21.38
CA ARG A 29 -10.35 1.44 -22.72
C ARG A 29 -10.86 0.01 -22.67
N THR A 30 -10.45 -0.78 -21.67
CA THR A 30 -10.93 -2.16 -21.49
C THR A 30 -12.42 -2.22 -21.15
N LEU A 31 -12.89 -1.35 -20.25
CA LEU A 31 -14.32 -1.26 -19.93
C LEU A 31 -15.15 -0.86 -21.16
N ARG A 32 -14.65 0.08 -21.97
CA ARG A 32 -15.32 0.45 -23.23
C ARG A 32 -15.36 -0.71 -24.23
N LEU A 33 -14.26 -1.47 -24.34
CA LEU A 33 -14.21 -2.67 -25.19
C LEU A 33 -15.23 -3.71 -24.75
N TYR A 34 -15.30 -3.98 -23.44
CA TYR A 34 -16.29 -4.89 -22.87
C TYR A 34 -17.73 -4.49 -23.20
N LEU A 35 -18.08 -3.21 -23.06
CA LEU A 35 -19.41 -2.71 -23.36
C LEU A 35 -19.75 -2.72 -24.87
N SER A 36 -18.74 -2.68 -25.75
CA SER A 36 -18.95 -2.75 -27.20
C SER A 36 -19.11 -4.17 -27.73
N GLU A 37 -18.75 -5.18 -26.94
CA GLU A 37 -18.77 -6.58 -27.36
C GLU A 37 -20.11 -7.24 -27.03
N LYS A 38 -20.73 -7.93 -28.00
CA LYS A 38 -22.03 -8.60 -27.77
C LYS A 38 -21.87 -9.88 -26.95
N SER A 39 -20.73 -10.55 -27.08
CA SER A 39 -20.40 -11.78 -26.35
C SER A 39 -18.94 -11.71 -25.88
N PRO A 40 -18.67 -11.06 -24.73
CA PRO A 40 -17.30 -10.86 -24.26
C PRO A 40 -16.68 -12.19 -23.82
N THR A 41 -15.41 -12.40 -24.20
CA THR A 41 -14.67 -13.62 -23.86
C THR A 41 -14.48 -13.77 -22.35
N PRO A 42 -14.30 -14.99 -21.82
CA PRO A 42 -14.04 -15.22 -20.39
C PRO A 42 -12.84 -14.40 -19.87
N GLU A 43 -11.78 -14.28 -20.65
CA GLU A 43 -10.58 -13.53 -20.28
C GLU A 43 -10.88 -12.03 -20.15
N LEU A 44 -11.68 -11.47 -21.07
CA LEU A 44 -12.10 -10.08 -21.00
C LEU A 44 -12.99 -9.84 -19.77
N GLN A 45 -13.88 -10.78 -19.44
CA GLN A 45 -14.69 -10.73 -18.23
C GLN A 45 -13.83 -10.75 -16.97
N GLU A 46 -12.81 -11.61 -16.90
CA GLU A 46 -11.88 -11.66 -15.76
C GLU A 46 -11.11 -10.35 -15.57
N ILE A 47 -10.61 -9.74 -16.65
CA ILE A 47 -9.92 -8.45 -16.58
C ILE A 47 -10.89 -7.36 -16.10
N VAL A 48 -12.13 -7.35 -16.56
CA VAL A 48 -13.15 -6.40 -16.12
C VAL A 48 -13.45 -6.58 -14.63
N VAL A 49 -13.61 -7.82 -14.16
CA VAL A 49 -13.79 -8.11 -12.74
C VAL A 49 -12.58 -7.64 -11.92
N PHE A 50 -11.36 -7.82 -12.42
CA PHE A 50 -10.15 -7.29 -11.80
C PHE A 50 -10.10 -5.75 -11.78
N ILE A 51 -10.58 -5.09 -12.83
CA ILE A 51 -10.68 -3.62 -12.83
C ILE A 51 -11.67 -3.16 -11.76
N LEU A 52 -12.84 -3.79 -11.68
CA LEU A 52 -13.92 -3.34 -10.81
C LEU A 52 -13.73 -3.71 -9.33
N ARG A 53 -13.13 -4.86 -9.03
CA ARG A 53 -13.01 -5.36 -7.64
C ARG A 53 -11.76 -4.85 -6.91
N PRO A 54 -10.52 -5.18 -7.30
CA PRO A 54 -9.35 -4.66 -6.63
C PRO A 54 -8.97 -3.27 -7.14
N TYR A 55 -8.87 -3.07 -8.45
CA TYR A 55 -8.19 -1.89 -9.01
C TYR A 55 -8.92 -0.58 -8.70
N MET A 56 -10.22 -0.48 -9.02
CA MET A 56 -10.98 0.76 -8.84
C MET A 56 -11.11 1.19 -7.37
N PRO A 57 -11.43 0.30 -6.41
CA PRO A 57 -11.46 0.68 -5.00
C PRO A 57 -10.10 1.14 -4.46
N ILE A 58 -9.00 0.47 -4.82
CA ILE A 58 -7.64 0.90 -4.41
C ILE A 58 -7.33 2.28 -5.00
N TRP A 59 -7.58 2.46 -6.30
CA TRP A 59 -7.36 3.75 -6.96
C TRP A 59 -8.15 4.85 -6.26
N PHE A 60 -9.43 4.63 -5.96
CA PHE A 60 -10.28 5.59 -5.26
C PHE A 60 -9.77 5.89 -3.85
N SER A 61 -9.36 4.87 -3.08
CA SER A 61 -8.78 5.03 -1.74
C SER A 61 -7.49 5.88 -1.77
N ILE A 62 -6.61 5.64 -2.74
CA ILE A 62 -5.38 6.45 -2.92
C ILE A 62 -5.73 7.89 -3.30
N LYS A 63 -6.70 8.10 -4.21
CA LYS A 63 -7.07 9.43 -4.70
C LYS A 63 -7.80 10.29 -3.70
N THR A 64 -8.60 9.68 -2.82
CA THR A 64 -9.35 10.40 -1.79
C THR A 64 -8.53 10.67 -0.53
N SER A 65 -7.42 9.97 -0.36
CA SER A 65 -6.52 10.19 0.76
C SER A 65 -5.59 11.37 0.55
N LYS A 66 -5.48 12.21 1.59
CA LYS A 66 -4.53 13.33 1.66
C LYS A 66 -3.28 12.97 2.47
N TYR A 67 -3.27 11.80 3.11
CA TYR A 67 -2.32 11.48 4.15
C TYR A 67 -1.36 10.39 3.71
N PHE A 68 -0.09 10.75 3.69
CA PHE A 68 1.01 9.84 3.39
C PHE A 68 1.09 8.64 4.35
N THR A 69 0.61 8.81 5.60
CA THR A 69 0.53 7.75 6.62
C THR A 69 -0.49 6.65 6.30
N GLU A 70 -1.39 6.88 5.34
CA GLU A 70 -2.37 5.86 4.92
C GLU A 70 -1.78 4.88 3.89
N GLY A 71 -0.61 5.18 3.32
CA GLY A 71 0.06 4.34 2.31
C GLY A 71 0.14 2.85 2.69
N PRO A 72 0.59 2.48 3.91
CA PRO A 72 0.64 1.07 4.31
C PRO A 72 -0.74 0.38 4.32
N LYS A 73 -1.82 1.13 4.59
CA LYS A 73 -3.19 0.62 4.52
C LYS A 73 -3.59 0.33 3.09
N PHE A 74 -3.23 1.18 2.12
CA PHE A 74 -3.51 0.93 0.70
C PHE A 74 -2.76 -0.29 0.18
N VAL A 75 -1.50 -0.50 0.61
CA VAL A 75 -0.77 -1.73 0.26
C VAL A 75 -1.47 -2.95 0.85
N ASN A 76 -1.86 -2.90 2.13
CA ASN A 76 -2.63 -3.98 2.75
C ASN A 76 -3.93 -4.26 1.97
N GLN A 77 -4.71 -3.23 1.70
CA GLN A 77 -5.98 -3.32 0.97
C GLN A 77 -5.78 -3.94 -0.42
N SER A 78 -4.70 -3.59 -1.11
CA SER A 78 -4.33 -4.16 -2.42
C SER A 78 -4.01 -5.66 -2.34
N ILE A 79 -3.28 -6.06 -1.30
CA ILE A 79 -2.98 -7.47 -1.03
C ILE A 79 -4.27 -8.23 -0.69
N GLN A 80 -5.13 -7.68 0.16
CA GLN A 80 -6.38 -8.34 0.54
C GLN A 80 -7.34 -8.47 -0.64
N SER A 81 -7.51 -7.40 -1.42
CA SER A 81 -8.45 -7.37 -2.54
C SER A 81 -8.03 -8.23 -3.72
N SER A 82 -6.76 -8.61 -3.83
CA SER A 82 -6.27 -9.54 -4.86
C SER A 82 -6.38 -11.02 -4.48
N ARG A 83 -6.78 -11.35 -3.23
CA ARG A 83 -6.83 -12.75 -2.75
C ARG A 83 -7.91 -13.62 -3.38
N TYR A 84 -8.96 -13.02 -3.94
CA TYR A 84 -10.00 -13.78 -4.62
C TYR A 84 -9.51 -14.38 -5.94
N LEU A 85 -8.40 -13.87 -6.48
CA LEU A 85 -7.85 -14.36 -7.74
C LEU A 85 -7.36 -15.81 -7.59
N PRO A 86 -7.49 -16.63 -8.64
CA PRO A 86 -6.86 -17.93 -8.70
C PRO A 86 -5.32 -17.81 -8.66
N GLU A 87 -4.64 -18.90 -8.34
CA GLU A 87 -3.21 -18.90 -8.03
C GLU A 87 -2.32 -18.43 -9.18
N ASP A 88 -2.64 -18.85 -10.40
CA ASP A 88 -2.01 -18.42 -11.64
C ASP A 88 -2.08 -16.90 -11.82
N LEU A 89 -3.25 -16.28 -11.65
CA LEU A 89 -3.42 -14.83 -11.75
C LEU A 89 -2.77 -14.10 -10.57
N ARG A 90 -2.83 -14.67 -9.35
CA ARG A 90 -2.09 -14.12 -8.19
C ARG A 90 -0.58 -14.08 -8.45
N ASN A 91 -0.04 -15.10 -9.11
CA ASN A 91 1.39 -15.16 -9.42
C ASN A 91 1.82 -14.08 -10.42
N LEU A 92 0.90 -13.61 -11.27
CA LEU A 92 1.11 -12.46 -12.15
C LEU A 92 1.02 -11.12 -11.38
N VAL A 93 0.07 -10.99 -10.45
CA VAL A 93 -0.23 -9.73 -9.74
C VAL A 93 0.72 -9.47 -8.57
N ASN A 94 1.13 -10.50 -7.82
CA ASN A 94 1.94 -10.33 -6.60
C ASN A 94 3.31 -9.65 -6.85
N PRO A 95 4.06 -9.98 -7.92
CA PRO A 95 5.31 -9.28 -8.23
C PRO A 95 5.09 -7.78 -8.46
N GLU A 96 3.98 -7.41 -9.12
CA GLU A 96 3.61 -6.03 -9.39
C GLU A 96 3.24 -5.27 -8.10
N LEU A 97 2.48 -5.91 -7.22
CA LEU A 97 2.17 -5.37 -5.90
C LEU A 97 3.43 -5.21 -5.04
N LYS A 98 4.40 -6.13 -5.14
CA LYS A 98 5.68 -6.03 -4.43
C LYS A 98 6.52 -4.87 -4.96
N ARG A 99 6.61 -4.73 -6.28
CA ARG A 99 7.36 -3.66 -6.95
C ARG A 99 6.81 -2.28 -6.59
N ASN A 100 5.49 -2.15 -6.53
CA ASN A 100 4.80 -0.91 -6.16
C ASN A 100 4.55 -0.76 -4.65
N GLY A 101 4.94 -1.77 -3.86
CA GLY A 101 4.65 -1.87 -2.44
C GLY A 101 5.52 -0.99 -1.54
N PHE A 102 6.07 0.12 -2.04
CA PHE A 102 7.01 0.99 -1.31
C PHE A 102 6.54 1.35 0.11
N PHE A 103 5.24 1.60 0.29
CA PHE A 103 4.66 1.90 1.60
C PHE A 103 4.64 0.72 2.59
N ALA A 104 5.00 -0.50 2.18
CA ALA A 104 5.20 -1.64 3.08
C ALA A 104 6.59 -1.67 3.72
N HIS A 105 7.44 -0.67 3.45
CA HIS A 105 8.70 -0.55 4.18
C HIS A 105 8.49 -0.34 5.69
N PRO A 106 9.36 -0.91 6.54
CA PRO A 106 9.29 -0.70 7.98
C PRO A 106 9.23 0.77 8.38
N GLU A 107 9.97 1.64 7.68
CA GLU A 107 9.99 3.08 7.92
C GLU A 107 8.61 3.74 7.73
N TYR A 108 7.83 3.30 6.74
CA TYR A 108 6.48 3.83 6.50
C TYR A 108 5.44 3.26 7.45
N LEU A 109 5.57 1.98 7.80
CA LEU A 109 4.75 1.38 8.85
C LEU A 109 4.95 2.10 10.18
N MET A 110 6.21 2.35 10.54
CA MET A 110 6.59 3.12 11.72
C MET A 110 5.97 4.52 11.71
N LEU A 111 6.11 5.25 10.60
CA LEU A 111 5.50 6.57 10.44
C LEU A 111 3.97 6.53 10.60
N ALA A 112 3.30 5.56 9.99
CA ALA A 112 1.85 5.40 10.14
C ALA A 112 1.46 5.13 11.60
N MET A 113 2.19 4.25 12.29
CA MET A 113 1.94 3.91 13.69
C MET A 113 2.12 5.11 14.63
N THR A 114 3.04 6.05 14.33
CA THR A 114 3.20 7.27 15.16
C THR A 114 1.99 8.20 15.14
N GLN A 115 1.17 8.12 14.09
CA GLN A 115 -0.04 8.93 13.88
C GLN A 115 -1.33 8.13 14.09
N ASP A 116 -1.22 6.88 14.55
CA ASP A 116 -2.39 6.05 14.80
C ASP A 116 -3.26 6.68 15.89
N LYS A 117 -4.58 6.52 15.81
CA LYS A 117 -5.53 7.04 16.80
C LYS A 117 -5.40 6.32 18.14
N ALA A 118 -5.05 5.03 18.14
CA ALA A 118 -4.87 4.23 19.33
C ALA A 118 -3.55 4.56 20.04
N LYS A 119 -3.62 5.02 21.29
CA LYS A 119 -2.45 5.35 22.11
C LYS A 119 -1.49 4.15 22.25
N LEU A 120 -2.03 2.95 22.41
CA LEU A 120 -1.25 1.72 22.53
C LEU A 120 -0.35 1.48 21.30
N ILE A 121 -0.85 1.76 20.09
CA ILE A 121 -0.08 1.61 18.85
C ILE A 121 1.05 2.65 18.80
N ARG A 122 0.77 3.90 19.18
CA ARG A 122 1.80 4.96 19.26
C ARG A 122 2.88 4.64 20.31
N GLU A 123 2.50 4.08 21.45
CA GLU A 123 3.45 3.65 22.49
C GLU A 123 4.31 2.47 22.04
N LEU A 124 3.71 1.48 21.37
CA LEU A 124 4.44 0.36 20.78
C LEU A 124 5.47 0.86 19.77
N GLU A 125 5.09 1.81 18.92
CA GLU A 125 5.99 2.40 17.93
C GLU A 125 7.14 3.15 18.59
N LEU A 126 6.87 3.95 19.62
CA LEU A 126 7.91 4.63 20.39
C LEU A 126 8.95 3.64 20.92
N ARG A 127 8.52 2.50 21.47
CA ARG A 127 9.43 1.44 21.95
C ARG A 127 10.26 0.85 20.81
N ARG A 128 9.64 0.59 19.64
CA ARG A 128 10.35 0.09 18.44
C ARG A 128 11.41 1.08 17.94
N ILE A 129 11.10 2.38 17.88
CA ILE A 129 12.05 3.43 17.51
C ILE A 129 13.22 3.49 18.51
N LEU A 130 12.94 3.47 19.81
CA LEU A 130 13.99 3.54 20.84
C LEU A 130 14.93 2.34 20.75
N LYS A 131 14.38 1.12 20.59
CA LYS A 131 15.17 -0.11 20.39
C LYS A 131 16.00 -0.05 19.12
N ALA A 132 15.40 0.38 17.99
CA ALA A 132 16.11 0.50 16.72
C ALA A 132 17.29 1.49 16.82
N ARG A 133 17.10 2.63 17.50
CA ARG A 133 18.16 3.63 17.72
C ARG A 133 19.33 3.09 18.54
N GLN A 134 19.05 2.30 19.57
CA GLN A 134 20.10 1.67 20.38
C GLN A 134 20.97 0.73 19.52
N LEU A 135 20.34 -0.02 18.61
CA LEU A 135 21.05 -0.93 17.69
C LEU A 135 21.84 -0.19 16.60
N ASP A 136 21.32 0.95 16.10
CA ASP A 136 21.93 1.70 14.99
C ASP A 136 23.12 2.58 15.41
N GLN A 137 23.41 2.72 16.72
CA GLN A 137 24.51 3.56 17.24
C GLN A 137 25.90 3.21 16.68
N LYS A 138 26.08 1.99 16.17
CA LYS A 138 27.36 1.51 15.61
C LYS A 138 27.42 1.56 14.08
N ARG A 139 26.36 2.01 13.40
CA ARG A 139 26.25 1.93 11.94
C ARG A 139 26.82 3.19 11.27
N THR A 140 27.85 3.01 10.45
CA THR A 140 28.52 4.10 9.70
C THR A 140 28.11 4.17 8.23
N THR A 141 27.40 3.16 7.72
CA THR A 141 27.03 3.05 6.30
C THR A 141 25.60 3.52 6.03
N ILE A 142 25.39 4.21 4.91
CA ILE A 142 24.05 4.56 4.40
C ILE A 142 23.28 3.29 4.04
N ARG A 143 21.98 3.24 4.33
CA ARG A 143 21.12 2.11 3.95
C ARG A 143 20.85 2.14 2.45
N THR A 144 21.14 1.04 1.76
CA THR A 144 20.74 0.85 0.36
C THR A 144 19.24 0.56 0.27
N PHE A 145 18.54 1.20 -0.67
CA PHE A 145 17.13 0.89 -0.93
C PHE A 145 16.98 -0.53 -1.47
N MET A 146 16.00 -1.26 -0.93
CA MET A 146 15.65 -2.62 -1.33
C MET A 146 14.13 -2.71 -1.42
N PRO A 147 13.52 -3.51 -2.31
CA PRO A 147 12.08 -3.72 -2.29
C PRO A 147 11.61 -4.32 -0.94
N PRO A 148 10.39 -4.01 -0.49
CA PRO A 148 9.90 -4.51 0.79
C PRO A 148 9.69 -6.01 0.75
N LYS A 149 9.91 -6.67 1.90
CA LYS A 149 9.57 -8.08 2.10
C LYS A 149 8.07 -8.17 2.42
N THR A 150 7.25 -8.39 1.41
CA THR A 150 5.79 -8.50 1.53
C THR A 150 5.34 -9.97 1.60
N HIS A 151 4.64 -10.34 2.67
CA HIS A 151 4.05 -11.67 2.84
C HIS A 151 2.59 -11.67 2.36
N PHE A 152 2.35 -12.11 1.12
CA PHE A 152 1.03 -12.06 0.49
C PHE A 152 0.00 -13.02 1.14
N GLN A 153 0.45 -14.10 1.77
CA GLN A 153 -0.41 -15.08 2.44
C GLN A 153 -0.75 -14.74 3.90
N GLY A 154 -0.07 -13.77 4.52
CA GLY A 154 -0.27 -13.45 5.94
C GLY A 154 -1.60 -12.74 6.21
N SER A 155 -2.37 -13.16 7.21
CA SER A 155 -3.69 -12.58 7.51
C SER A 155 -3.65 -11.12 8.02
N ARG A 156 -2.48 -10.60 8.44
CA ARG A 156 -2.26 -9.23 8.92
C ARG A 156 -0.85 -8.73 8.57
N LEU A 157 -0.71 -7.47 8.13
CA LEU A 157 0.58 -6.75 8.04
C LEU A 157 1.08 -6.20 9.39
N LEU A 158 0.40 -6.53 10.49
CA LEU A 158 0.78 -6.17 11.84
C LEU A 158 0.86 -7.45 12.67
N GLY A 159 2.09 -7.93 12.86
CA GLY A 159 2.40 -8.98 13.81
C GLY A 159 2.42 -8.42 15.23
N ASN A 160 1.75 -9.17 16.11
CA ASN A 160 1.98 -9.19 17.56
C ASN A 160 3.47 -9.36 17.87
#